data_AF-A0A8J9YHU3-F1
#
_entry.id   AF-A0A8J9YHU3-F1
#
_cell.length_a   1.000
_cell.length_b   1.000
_cell.length_c   1.000
_cell.angle_alpha   90.00
_cell.angle_beta   90.00
_cell.angle_gamma   90.00
#
_symmetry.space_group_name_H-M   'P 1'
#
loop_
_entity.id
_entity.type
_entity.pdbx_description
1 polymer ?
#
loop_
_entity_poly.entity_id
_entity_poly.type
_entity_poly.pdbx_seq_one_letter_code
_entity_poly.pdbx_strand_id
1 'polypeptide(L)'
;MAGTTQDASSRRRGRPSGKNRLPLSLAERRSRNALYERQRRQETSEAMANLAEAAGCDPSLSSADILATVINQLQAAEHTTNEIEDMKYINAKLMEQIETLEQRVNDEEEEITEISKNKKRKIQSEPKENSLENLMTEACINGIKIVKDLEEHQVC
;
A
#
# COMPACT_ATOMS: atom_id res chain seq x y z
N MET A 1 6.95 -8.47 -90.31
CA MET A 1 6.84 -9.30 -89.09
C MET A 1 7.58 -8.61 -87.96
N ALA A 2 6.86 -7.98 -87.03
CA ALA A 2 7.23 -7.76 -85.63
C ALA A 2 6.17 -6.85 -84.99
N GLY A 3 5.10 -7.46 -84.46
CA GLY A 3 4.17 -6.78 -83.57
C GLY A 3 4.75 -6.80 -82.16
N THR A 4 5.09 -5.62 -81.63
CA THR A 4 5.52 -5.46 -80.24
C THR A 4 4.30 -5.47 -79.34
N THR A 5 4.13 -6.57 -78.62
CA THR A 5 3.23 -6.73 -77.47
C THR A 5 3.61 -5.73 -76.39
N GLN A 6 2.84 -4.63 -76.26
CA GLN A 6 3.01 -3.73 -75.14
C GLN A 6 2.30 -4.30 -73.91
N ASP A 7 3.18 -4.64 -72.98
CA ASP A 7 2.97 -5.23 -71.67
C ASP A 7 1.89 -4.52 -70.84
N ALA A 8 1.06 -5.32 -70.19
CA ALA A 8 0.00 -4.90 -69.29
C ALA A 8 0.55 -4.44 -67.91
N SER A 9 1.47 -3.47 -67.90
CA SER A 9 2.30 -3.14 -66.74
C SER A 9 2.04 -1.74 -66.15
N SER A 10 0.80 -1.41 -65.77
CA SER A 10 0.61 -0.44 -64.67
C SER A 10 -0.63 -0.73 -63.83
N ARG A 11 -0.56 -1.77 -62.99
CA ARG A 11 -1.52 -1.90 -61.89
C ARG A 11 -1.24 -0.82 -60.86
N ARG A 12 -1.94 0.31 -60.99
CA ARG A 12 -1.98 1.36 -59.96
C ARG A 12 -2.46 0.74 -58.64
N ARG A 13 -1.67 0.91 -57.57
CA ARG A 13 -1.99 0.41 -56.22
C ARG A 13 -3.41 0.84 -55.81
N GLY A 14 -4.16 -0.07 -55.19
CA GLY A 14 -5.49 0.19 -54.62
C GLY A 14 -6.71 -0.34 -55.38
N ARG A 15 -6.54 -1.11 -56.47
CA ARG A 15 -7.69 -1.79 -57.12
C ARG A 15 -7.99 -3.14 -56.43
N PRO A 16 -9.13 -3.32 -55.76
CA PRO A 16 -9.53 -4.63 -55.27
C PRO A 16 -9.75 -5.58 -56.46
N SER A 17 -9.38 -6.85 -56.29
CA SER A 17 -9.49 -7.86 -57.34
C SER A 17 -10.96 -8.13 -57.68
N GLY A 18 -11.31 -8.04 -58.97
CA GLY A 18 -12.62 -8.47 -59.46
C GLY A 18 -12.69 -8.37 -60.98
N LYS A 19 -12.79 -9.51 -61.65
CA LYS A 19 -12.68 -9.63 -63.12
C LYS A 19 -13.84 -8.96 -63.89
N ASN A 20 -14.94 -8.58 -63.22
CA ASN A 20 -16.20 -8.12 -63.82
C ASN A 20 -16.87 -6.93 -63.10
N ARG A 21 -16.15 -6.02 -62.44
CA ARG A 21 -16.77 -4.82 -61.87
C ARG A 21 -16.74 -3.68 -62.87
N LEU A 22 -17.91 -3.15 -63.23
CA LEU A 22 -18.01 -1.89 -63.96
C LEU A 22 -17.34 -0.79 -63.11
N PRO A 23 -16.37 -0.03 -63.65
CA PRO A 23 -15.79 1.08 -62.93
C PRO A 23 -16.88 2.12 -62.66
N LEU A 24 -16.97 2.58 -61.40
CA LEU A 24 -17.90 3.63 -61.02
C LEU A 24 -17.71 4.85 -61.93
N SER A 25 -18.83 5.45 -62.35
CA SER A 25 -18.80 6.71 -63.07
C SER A 25 -18.17 7.81 -62.20
N LEU A 26 -17.71 8.89 -62.84
CA LEU A 26 -17.13 10.02 -62.12
C LEU A 26 -18.16 10.63 -61.14
N ALA A 27 -19.43 10.74 -61.56
CA ALA A 27 -20.52 11.21 -60.74
C ALA A 27 -20.78 10.29 -59.53
N GLU A 28 -20.81 8.97 -59.74
CA GLU A 28 -20.99 7.99 -58.66
C GLU A 28 -19.84 8.00 -57.65
N ARG A 29 -18.60 8.20 -58.10
CA ARG A 29 -17.46 8.34 -57.18
C ARG A 29 -17.57 9.60 -56.33
N ARG A 30 -17.98 10.72 -56.92
CA ARG A 30 -18.18 11.98 -56.20
C ARG A 30 -19.31 11.86 -55.18
N SER A 31 -20.46 11.31 -55.57
CA SER A 31 -21.59 11.13 -54.66
C SER A 31 -21.25 10.19 -53.51
N ARG A 32 -20.55 9.09 -53.80
CA ARG A 32 -20.11 8.14 -52.77
C ARG A 32 -19.10 8.75 -51.79
N ASN A 33 -18.11 9.50 -52.27
CA ASN A 33 -17.17 10.18 -51.38
C ASN A 33 -17.85 11.25 -50.52
N ALA A 34 -18.80 12.00 -51.09
CA ALA A 34 -19.58 12.97 -50.34
C ALA A 34 -20.42 12.31 -49.22
N LEU A 35 -21.02 11.15 -49.51
CA LEU A 35 -21.73 10.35 -48.51
C LEU A 35 -20.79 9.92 -47.37
N TYR A 36 -19.63 9.34 -47.71
CA TYR A 36 -18.67 8.90 -46.71
C TYR A 36 -18.16 10.05 -45.85
N GLU A 37 -17.88 11.20 -46.44
CA GLU A 37 -17.42 12.36 -45.69
C GLU A 37 -18.53 12.91 -44.77
N ARG A 38 -19.80 12.83 -45.20
CA ARG A 38 -20.94 13.20 -44.35
C ARG A 38 -21.08 12.26 -43.15
N GLN A 39 -21.02 10.95 -43.39
CA GLN A 39 -21.09 9.93 -42.34
C GLN A 39 -19.93 10.10 -41.35
N ARG A 40 -18.70 10.24 -41.86
CA ARG A 40 -17.52 10.50 -41.03
C ARG A 40 -17.71 11.73 -40.13
N ARG A 41 -18.22 12.85 -40.66
CA ARG A 41 -18.47 14.06 -39.87
C ARG A 41 -19.54 13.85 -38.80
N GLN A 42 -20.59 13.12 -39.14
CA GLN A 42 -21.65 12.78 -38.20
C GLN A 42 -21.11 11.92 -37.05
N GLU A 43 -20.40 10.83 -37.36
CA GLU A 43 -19.78 9.95 -36.37
C GLU A 43 -18.82 10.71 -35.45
N THR A 44 -17.99 11.61 -36.01
CA THR A 44 -17.08 12.44 -35.20
C THR A 44 -17.83 13.41 -34.29
N SER A 45 -18.96 13.96 -34.76
CA SER A 45 -19.78 14.89 -33.97
C SER A 45 -20.49 14.17 -32.83
N GLU A 46 -21.03 12.97 -33.10
CA GLU A 46 -21.67 12.13 -32.09
C GLU A 46 -20.65 11.68 -31.03
N ALA A 47 -19.45 11.24 -31.46
CA ALA A 47 -18.38 10.88 -30.53
C ALA A 47 -17.97 12.05 -29.63
N MET A 48 -17.87 13.27 -30.18
CA MET A 48 -17.53 14.46 -29.40
C MET A 48 -18.64 14.85 -28.41
N ALA A 49 -19.91 14.72 -28.81
CA ALA A 49 -21.05 14.98 -27.94
C ALA A 49 -21.07 14.00 -26.76
N ASN A 50 -20.89 12.70 -27.02
CA ASN A 50 -20.80 11.68 -25.98
C ASN A 50 -19.63 11.92 -25.03
N LEU A 51 -18.48 12.37 -25.58
CA LEU A 51 -17.30 12.68 -24.78
C LEU A 51 -17.51 13.93 -23.90
N ALA A 52 -18.16 14.97 -24.43
CA ALA A 52 -18.54 16.15 -23.66
C ALA A 52 -19.50 15.78 -22.51
N GLU A 53 -20.51 14.94 -22.79
CA GLU A 53 -21.46 14.46 -21.78
C GLU A 53 -20.73 13.66 -20.67
N ALA A 54 -19.89 12.70 -21.06
CA ALA A 54 -19.13 11.89 -20.10
C ALA A 54 -18.19 12.72 -19.23
N ALA A 55 -17.61 13.79 -19.80
CA ALA A 55 -16.72 14.71 -19.10
C ALA A 55 -17.46 15.80 -18.29
N GLY A 56 -18.80 15.84 -18.35
CA GLY A 56 -19.62 16.88 -17.73
C GLY A 56 -19.40 18.28 -18.30
N CYS A 57 -18.94 18.36 -19.55
CA CYS A 57 -18.66 19.62 -20.24
C CYS A 57 -19.94 20.25 -20.80
N ASP A 58 -19.97 21.59 -20.88
CA ASP A 58 -21.05 22.32 -21.53
C ASP A 58 -21.09 21.99 -23.05
N PRO A 59 -22.25 21.62 -23.61
CA PRO A 59 -22.40 21.31 -25.04
C PRO A 59 -22.06 22.48 -25.98
N SER A 60 -21.97 23.72 -25.48
CA SER A 60 -21.58 24.90 -26.26
C SER A 60 -20.06 25.04 -26.46
N LEU A 61 -19.25 24.25 -25.75
CA LEU A 61 -17.80 24.32 -25.84
C LEU A 61 -17.26 23.87 -27.20
N SER A 62 -16.12 24.42 -27.58
CA SER A 62 -15.44 24.00 -28.80
C SER A 62 -14.88 22.57 -28.62
N SER A 63 -14.78 21.82 -29.72
CA SER A 63 -14.19 20.47 -29.68
C SER A 63 -12.76 20.46 -29.14
N ALA A 64 -11.99 21.53 -29.33
CA ALA A 64 -10.64 21.64 -28.81
C ALA A 64 -10.64 21.76 -27.28
N ASP A 65 -11.54 22.58 -26.73
CA ASP A 65 -11.66 22.79 -25.28
C ASP A 65 -12.18 21.54 -24.57
N ILE A 66 -13.14 20.84 -25.19
CA ILE A 66 -13.63 19.55 -24.69
C ILE A 66 -12.47 18.55 -24.58
N LEU A 67 -11.67 18.39 -25.64
CA LEU A 67 -10.52 17.47 -25.63
C LEU A 67 -9.47 17.86 -24.59
N ALA A 68 -9.14 19.15 -24.48
CA ALA A 68 -8.20 19.64 -23.48
C ALA A 68 -8.68 19.34 -22.05
N THR A 69 -9.97 19.56 -21.80
CA THR A 69 -10.59 19.29 -20.49
C THR A 69 -10.49 17.81 -20.14
N VAL A 70 -10.82 16.92 -21.09
CA VAL A 70 -10.74 15.47 -20.87
C VAL A 70 -9.31 15.00 -20.64
N ILE A 71 -8.34 15.51 -21.41
CA ILE A 71 -6.93 15.16 -21.21
C ILE A 71 -6.48 15.54 -19.80
N ASN A 72 -6.81 16.75 -19.34
CA ASN A 72 -6.45 17.21 -18.00
C ASN A 72 -7.12 16.36 -16.90
N GLN A 73 -8.39 15.97 -17.08
CA GLN A 73 -9.08 15.09 -16.14
C GLN A 73 -8.43 13.71 -16.07
N LEU A 74 -8.06 13.13 -17.21
CA LEU A 74 -7.37 11.83 -17.25
C LEU A 74 -6.00 11.88 -16.57
N GLN A 75 -5.23 12.94 -16.81
CA GLN A 75 -3.94 13.16 -16.15
C GLN A 75 -4.10 13.32 -14.63
N ALA A 76 -5.08 14.11 -14.19
CA ALA A 76 -5.37 14.26 -12.76
C ALA A 76 -5.79 12.93 -12.11
N ALA A 77 -6.59 12.12 -12.80
CA ALA A 77 -6.96 10.79 -12.33
C ALA A 77 -5.74 9.85 -12.21
N GLU A 78 -4.81 9.89 -13.16
CA GLU A 78 -3.56 9.12 -13.10
C GLU A 78 -2.66 9.53 -11.92
N HIS A 79 -2.59 10.84 -11.62
CA HIS A 79 -1.87 11.32 -10.44
C HIS A 79 -2.49 10.84 -9.12
N THR A 80 -3.81 10.88 -8.99
CA THR A 80 -4.50 10.41 -7.77
C THR A 80 -4.36 8.90 -7.57
N THR A 81 -4.28 8.09 -8.63
CA THR A 81 -3.99 6.66 -8.48
C THR A 81 -2.60 6.40 -7.91
N ASN A 82 -1.60 7.17 -8.32
CA ASN A 82 -0.25 7.05 -7.76
C ASN A 82 -0.21 7.48 -6.29
N GLU A 83 -0.93 8.54 -5.93
CA GLU A 83 -1.06 8.97 -4.52
C GLU A 83 -1.72 7.91 -3.64
N ILE A 84 -2.73 7.19 -4.14
CA ILE A 84 -3.37 6.09 -3.41
C ILE A 84 -2.40 4.93 -3.19
N GLU A 85 -1.58 4.60 -4.18
CA GLU A 85 -0.55 3.55 -4.04
C GLU A 85 0.55 3.94 -3.05
N ASP A 86 1.00 5.19 -3.11
CA ASP A 86 1.97 5.74 -2.15
C ASP A 86 1.41 5.72 -0.72
N MET A 87 0.15 6.12 -0.53
CA MET A 87 -0.52 6.07 0.76
C MET A 87 -0.66 4.64 1.30
N LYS A 88 -0.94 3.66 0.44
CA LYS A 88 -0.97 2.24 0.83
C LYS A 88 0.41 1.75 1.27
N TYR A 89 1.45 2.13 0.55
CA TYR A 89 2.82 1.78 0.89
C TYR A 89 3.24 2.37 2.24
N ILE A 90 2.95 3.66 2.48
CA ILE A 90 3.23 4.33 3.75
C ILE A 90 2.47 3.66 4.90
N ASN A 91 1.19 3.36 4.71
CA ASN A 91 0.39 2.68 5.74
C ASN A 91 0.94 1.28 6.06
N ALA A 92 1.36 0.51 5.06
CA ALA A 92 1.98 -0.80 5.28
C ALA A 92 3.27 -0.68 6.11
N LYS A 93 4.11 0.31 5.79
CA LYS A 93 5.35 0.58 6.55
C LYS A 93 5.07 1.03 7.98
N LEU A 94 4.06 1.88 8.19
CA LEU A 94 3.66 2.31 9.53
C LEU A 94 3.11 1.14 10.36
N MET A 95 2.34 0.23 9.75
CA MET A 95 1.86 -0.97 10.42
C MET A 95 3.01 -1.89 10.85
N GLU A 96 4.02 -2.09 10.00
CA GLU A 96 5.24 -2.86 10.36
C GLU A 96 6.01 -2.20 11.52
N GLN A 97 6.10 -0.86 11.52
CA GLN A 97 6.71 -0.11 12.63
C GLN A 97 5.91 -0.23 13.93
N ILE A 98 4.58 -0.23 13.86
CA ILE A 98 3.71 -0.45 15.02
C ILE A 98 3.94 -1.86 15.57
N GLU A 99 3.92 -2.90 14.72
CA GLU A 99 4.13 -4.29 15.14
C GLU A 99 5.49 -4.49 15.81
N THR A 100 6.57 -3.91 15.25
CA THR A 100 7.89 -3.99 15.88
C THR A 100 7.97 -3.25 17.21
N LEU A 101 7.29 -2.12 17.35
CA LEU A 101 7.22 -1.39 18.63
C LEU A 101 6.39 -2.15 19.67
N GLU A 102 5.26 -2.74 19.27
CA GLU A 102 4.41 -3.56 20.15
C GLU A 102 5.16 -4.81 20.64
N GLN A 103 5.94 -5.46 19.77
CA GLN A 103 6.81 -6.58 20.18
C GLN A 103 7.85 -6.14 21.22
N ARG A 104 8.53 -5.00 20.99
CA ARG A 104 9.53 -4.49 21.94
C ARG A 104 8.92 -4.16 23.31
N VAL A 105 7.73 -3.56 23.32
CA VAL A 105 7.03 -3.28 24.58
C VAL A 105 6.68 -4.57 25.31
N ASN A 106 6.18 -5.59 24.60
CA ASN A 106 5.91 -6.90 25.20
C ASN A 106 7.18 -7.56 25.77
N ASP A 107 8.29 -7.55 25.02
CA ASP A 107 9.57 -8.10 25.48
C ASP A 107 10.06 -7.38 26.75
N GLU A 108 9.95 -6.05 26.80
CA GLU A 108 10.29 -5.24 27.98
C GLU A 108 9.38 -5.55 29.17
N GLU A 109 8.07 -5.75 28.96
CA GLU A 109 7.13 -6.16 30.00
C GLU A 109 7.46 -7.57 30.55
N GLU A 110 7.79 -8.51 29.68
CA GLU A 110 8.21 -9.86 30.07
C GLU A 110 9.48 -9.82 30.93
N GLU A 111 10.51 -9.07 30.52
CA GLU A 111 11.73 -8.88 31.31
C GLU A 111 11.46 -8.29 32.70
N ILE A 112 10.60 -7.28 32.80
CA ILE A 112 10.23 -6.67 34.09
C ILE A 112 9.52 -7.69 35.00
N THR A 113 8.63 -8.51 34.44
CA THR A 113 7.95 -9.54 35.23
C THR A 113 8.90 -10.64 35.70
N GLU A 114 9.86 -11.05 34.86
CA GLU A 114 10.91 -12.02 35.19
C GLU A 114 11.83 -11.50 36.30
N ILE A 115 12.29 -10.26 36.19
CA ILE A 115 13.11 -9.59 37.21
C ILE A 115 12.35 -9.54 38.54
N SER A 116 11.05 -9.20 38.52
CA SER A 116 10.21 -9.14 39.71
C SER A 116 10.03 -10.53 40.38
N LYS A 117 9.81 -11.58 39.57
CA LYS A 117 9.74 -12.98 40.04
C LYS A 117 11.07 -13.44 40.65
N ASN A 118 12.18 -13.15 39.99
CA ASN A 118 13.52 -13.52 40.47
C ASN A 118 13.90 -12.77 41.75
N LYS A 119 13.52 -11.49 41.88
CA LYS A 119 13.69 -10.72 43.11
C LYS A 119 12.87 -11.29 44.27
N LYS A 120 11.63 -11.72 44.03
CA LYS A 120 10.80 -12.45 45.03
C LYS A 120 11.41 -13.79 45.44
N ARG A 121 11.95 -14.57 44.50
CA ARG A 121 12.66 -15.82 44.82
C ARG A 121 13.93 -15.56 45.65
N LYS A 122 14.69 -14.51 45.32
CA LYS A 122 15.90 -14.12 46.05
C LYS A 122 15.59 -13.70 47.50
N ILE A 123 14.49 -12.98 47.72
CA ILE A 123 14.00 -12.60 49.06
C ILE A 123 13.49 -13.82 49.87
N GLN A 124 13.00 -14.87 49.22
CA GLN A 124 12.58 -16.11 49.88
C GLN A 124 13.72 -17.09 50.15
N SER A 125 14.81 -17.01 49.38
CA SER A 125 15.99 -17.86 49.52
C SER A 125 17.06 -17.29 50.45
N GLU A 126 17.00 -15.99 50.78
CA GLU A 126 17.78 -15.47 51.89
C GLU A 126 17.25 -16.15 53.17
N PRO A 127 18.11 -16.88 53.93
CA PRO A 127 17.66 -17.46 55.17
C PRO A 127 17.15 -16.32 56.03
N LYS A 128 15.90 -16.41 56.49
CA LYS A 128 15.48 -15.67 57.68
C LYS A 128 16.35 -16.22 58.80
N GLU A 129 17.56 -15.69 58.96
CA GLU A 129 18.37 -16.02 60.12
C GLU A 129 17.48 -15.75 61.32
N ASN A 130 17.25 -16.80 62.10
CA ASN A 130 16.37 -16.86 63.25
C ASN A 130 16.86 -15.87 64.32
N SER A 131 16.61 -14.58 64.11
CA SER A 131 17.08 -13.50 64.99
C SER A 131 16.47 -13.62 66.38
N LEU A 132 15.32 -14.30 66.49
CA LEU A 132 14.61 -14.52 67.75
C LEU A 132 15.12 -15.75 68.52
N GLU A 133 15.52 -16.83 67.83
CA GLU A 133 16.13 -18.00 68.50
C GLU A 133 17.57 -17.72 68.92
N ASN A 134 18.33 -16.95 68.14
CA ASN A 134 19.66 -16.50 68.53
C ASN A 134 19.61 -15.50 69.70
N LEU A 135 18.64 -14.57 69.73
CA LEU A 135 18.46 -13.70 70.91
C LEU A 135 18.06 -14.49 72.17
N MET A 136 17.18 -15.48 72.05
CA MET A 136 16.79 -16.29 73.22
C MET A 136 17.92 -17.17 73.73
N THR A 137 18.75 -17.73 72.84
CA THR A 137 19.91 -18.54 73.25
C THR A 137 20.99 -17.69 73.90
N GLU A 138 21.31 -16.50 73.36
CA GLU A 138 22.23 -15.56 74.01
C GLU A 138 21.72 -15.07 75.37
N ALA A 139 20.42 -14.78 75.49
CA ALA A 139 19.82 -14.38 76.77
C ALA A 139 19.86 -15.51 77.82
N CYS A 140 19.62 -16.76 77.41
CA CYS A 140 19.72 -17.93 78.30
C CYS A 140 21.15 -18.19 78.75
N ILE A 141 22.14 -18.10 77.84
CA ILE A 141 23.56 -18.30 78.17
C ILE A 141 24.03 -17.22 79.16
N ASN A 142 23.66 -15.95 78.91
CA ASN A 142 24.00 -14.85 79.81
C ASN A 142 23.29 -14.96 81.18
N GLY A 143 22.03 -15.41 81.20
CA GLY A 143 21.31 -15.66 82.45
C GLY A 143 21.96 -16.76 83.30
N ILE A 144 22.39 -17.87 82.68
CA ILE A 144 23.08 -18.96 83.39
C ILE A 144 24.42 -18.49 83.96
N LYS A 145 25.14 -17.62 83.23
CA LYS A 145 26.42 -17.07 83.69
C LYS A 145 26.25 -16.19 84.93
N ILE A 146 25.25 -15.31 84.93
CA ILE A 146 24.93 -14.43 86.06
C ILE A 146 24.57 -15.25 87.31
N VAL A 147 23.80 -16.33 87.16
CA VAL A 147 23.42 -17.20 88.29
C VAL A 147 24.64 -17.91 88.89
N LYS A 148 25.56 -18.42 88.05
CA LYS A 148 26.81 -19.02 88.54
C LYS A 148 27.71 -18.03 89.26
N ASP A 149 27.85 -16.82 88.73
CA ASP A 149 28.67 -15.77 89.35
C ASP A 149 28.07 -15.34 90.72
N LEU A 150 26.74 -15.41 90.89
CA LEU A 150 26.05 -15.14 92.16
C LEU A 150 26.20 -16.27 93.19
N GLU A 151 26.24 -17.52 92.75
CA GLU A 151 26.48 -18.68 93.64
C GLU A 151 27.93 -18.73 94.14
N GLU A 152 28.90 -18.36 93.31
CA GLU A 152 30.33 -18.28 93.71
C GLU A 152 30.59 -17.14 94.71
N HIS A 153 29.76 -16.09 94.72
CA HIS A 153 29.86 -14.98 95.68
C HIS A 153 29.07 -15.18 96.99
N GLN A 154 28.28 -16.25 97.13
CA GLN A 154 27.58 -16.59 98.39
C GLN A 154 28.31 -17.63 99.25
N VAL A 155 29.46 -18.14 98.81
CA VAL A 155 30.33 -19.04 99.60
C VAL A 155 31.61 -18.30 100.01
N CYS A 156 31.48 -17.30 100.88
CA CYS A 156 32.54 -16.73 101.71
C CYS A 156 31.94 -16.26 103.04
#